data_AF-A0A2G8TJ96-F1
#
_entry.id   AF-A0A2G8TJ96-F1
#
_cell.length_a   1.000
_cell.length_b   1.000
_cell.length_c   1.000
_cell.angle_alpha   90.00
_cell.angle_beta   90.00
_cell.angle_gamma   90.00
#
_symmetry.space_group_name_H-M   'P 1'
#
loop_
_entity.id
_entity.type
_entity.pdbx_description
1 polymer ?
#
loop_
_entity_poly.entity_id
_entity_poly.type
_entity_poly.pdbx_seq_one_letter_code
_entity_poly.pdbx_strand_id
1 'polypeptide(L)'
;MSNLGLTPKILVAKELLERALRLYYEGDSYFASLHLAGGAEQILGTYVTRAGAENAFKSLQMAAVCFSALDDGGPCKSGEIKALMVHARNRIKHLDEEDDDEINFDPREEAKNLLRRAVSNYHHLMNYYPLGETPLLRRFNEDRS
;
A
#
# COMPACT_ATOMS: atom_id res chain seq x y z
N MET A 1 13.95 -29.46 19.31
CA MET A 1 14.20 -28.17 18.64
C MET A 1 13.39 -28.17 17.36
N SER A 2 12.30 -27.41 17.30
CA SER A 2 11.50 -27.29 16.08
C SER A 2 12.31 -26.58 15.01
N ASN A 3 12.44 -27.21 13.84
CA ASN A 3 13.01 -26.58 12.66
C ASN A 3 12.07 -25.44 12.25
N LEU A 4 12.40 -24.19 12.60
CA LEU A 4 11.64 -23.02 12.18
C LEU A 4 11.81 -22.90 10.66
N GLY A 5 10.83 -23.39 9.91
CA GLY A 5 10.82 -23.28 8.45
C GLY A 5 10.93 -21.82 8.02
N LEU A 6 11.71 -21.57 6.97
CA LEU A 6 11.81 -20.24 6.38
C LEU A 6 10.45 -19.84 5.77
N THR A 7 9.94 -18.66 6.13
CA THR A 7 8.70 -18.12 5.55
C THR A 7 9.05 -17.12 4.43
N PRO A 8 8.66 -17.38 3.17
CA PRO A 8 8.86 -16.43 2.07
C PRO A 8 8.16 -15.09 2.33
N LYS A 9 8.88 -13.97 2.10
CA LYS A 9 8.32 -12.62 2.30
C LYS A 9 7.07 -12.34 1.46
N ILE A 10 6.91 -12.98 0.29
CA ILE A 10 5.70 -12.84 -0.53
C ILE A 10 4.46 -13.44 0.15
N LEU A 11 4.61 -14.52 0.93
CA LEU A 11 3.52 -15.10 1.72
C LEU A 11 3.16 -14.20 2.91
N VAL A 12 4.18 -13.60 3.56
CA VAL A 12 3.95 -12.58 4.60
C VAL A 12 3.17 -11.41 4.03
N ALA A 13 3.54 -10.90 2.86
CA ALA A 13 2.85 -9.78 2.23
C ALA A 13 1.41 -10.12 1.80
N LYS A 14 1.18 -11.35 1.31
CA LYS A 14 -0.16 -11.88 1.05
C LYS A 14 -1.02 -11.87 2.32
N GLU A 15 -0.49 -12.39 3.43
CA GLU A 15 -1.21 -12.42 4.70
C GLU A 15 -1.53 -11.00 5.19
N LEU A 16 -0.56 -10.09 5.17
CA LEU A 16 -0.77 -8.68 5.54
C LEU A 16 -1.87 -8.04 4.68
N LEU A 17 -1.89 -8.29 3.37
CA LEU A 17 -2.91 -7.78 2.47
C LEU A 17 -4.30 -8.37 2.78
N GLU A 18 -4.39 -9.67 2.98
CA GLU A 18 -5.66 -10.33 3.34
C GLU A 18 -6.22 -9.81 4.67
N ARG A 19 -5.35 -9.62 5.67
CA ARG A 19 -5.73 -9.04 6.97
C ARG A 19 -6.15 -7.58 6.84
N ALA A 20 -5.42 -6.77 6.07
CA ALA A 20 -5.78 -5.39 5.83
C ALA A 20 -7.17 -5.27 5.17
N LEU A 21 -7.43 -6.05 4.11
CA LEU A 21 -8.73 -6.07 3.43
C LEU A 21 -9.86 -6.46 4.38
N ARG A 22 -9.64 -7.49 5.23
CA ARG A 22 -10.63 -7.92 6.21
C ARG A 22 -11.01 -6.78 7.16
N LEU A 23 -10.02 -6.15 7.80
CA LEU A 23 -10.24 -5.05 8.75
C LEU A 23 -10.90 -3.83 8.08
N TYR A 24 -10.55 -3.54 6.83
CA TYR A 24 -11.19 -2.48 6.06
C TYR A 24 -12.69 -2.72 5.87
N TYR A 25 -13.10 -3.96 5.58
CA TYR A 25 -14.51 -4.32 5.41
C TYR A 25 -15.28 -4.49 6.71
N GLU A 26 -14.62 -4.83 7.81
CA GLU A 26 -15.21 -4.81 9.15
C GLU A 26 -15.61 -3.38 9.55
N GLY A 27 -14.87 -2.37 9.08
CA GLY A 27 -15.30 -0.97 9.07
C GLY A 27 -15.06 -0.17 10.35
N ASP A 28 -14.37 -0.75 11.33
CA ASP A 28 -14.03 -0.13 12.62
C ASP A 28 -12.51 -0.06 12.89
N SER A 29 -11.70 -0.64 12.00
CA SER A 29 -10.27 -0.89 12.23
C SER A 29 -9.37 -0.28 11.14
N TYR A 30 -9.68 0.94 10.70
CA TYR A 30 -9.01 1.57 9.55
C TYR A 30 -7.52 1.86 9.76
N PHE A 31 -7.08 2.25 10.96
CA PHE A 31 -5.65 2.46 11.24
C PHE A 31 -4.85 1.16 11.17
N ALA A 32 -5.39 0.06 11.71
CA ALA A 32 -4.77 -1.25 11.61
C ALA A 32 -4.75 -1.75 10.16
N SER A 33 -5.85 -1.56 9.42
CA SER A 33 -5.89 -1.80 7.97
C SER A 33 -4.82 -1.01 7.23
N LEU A 34 -4.69 0.30 7.51
CA LEU A 34 -3.70 1.19 6.91
C LEU A 34 -2.27 0.69 7.16
N HIS A 35 -1.97 0.29 8.40
CA HIS A 35 -0.66 -0.24 8.77
C HIS A 35 -0.30 -1.49 7.97
N LEU A 36 -1.20 -2.48 7.98
CA LEU A 36 -0.98 -3.77 7.31
C LEU A 36 -0.91 -3.61 5.79
N ALA A 37 -1.78 -2.78 5.21
CA ALA A 37 -1.75 -2.44 3.79
C ALA A 37 -0.43 -1.75 3.41
N GLY A 38 0.09 -0.87 4.26
CA GLY A 38 1.40 -0.23 4.08
C GLY A 38 2.56 -1.21 4.03
N GLY A 39 2.59 -2.18 4.95
CA GLY A 39 3.58 -3.26 4.96
C GLY A 39 3.47 -4.17 3.74
N ALA A 40 2.24 -4.57 3.36
CA ALA A 40 2.00 -5.38 2.17
C ALA A 40 2.45 -4.66 0.88
N GLU A 41 2.08 -3.39 0.71
CA GLU A 41 2.43 -2.56 -0.45
C GLU A 41 3.94 -2.51 -0.66
N GLN A 42 4.73 -2.25 0.39
CA GLN A 42 6.18 -2.16 0.30
C GLN A 42 6.82 -3.48 -0.15
N ILE A 43 6.39 -4.60 0.45
CA ILE A 43 6.97 -5.91 0.12
C ILE A 43 6.57 -6.30 -1.30
N LEU A 44 5.28 -6.24 -1.65
CA LEU A 44 4.79 -6.60 -2.99
C LEU A 44 5.40 -5.69 -4.05
N GLY A 45 5.46 -4.38 -3.82
CA GLY A 45 6.08 -3.43 -4.75
C GLY A 45 7.56 -3.72 -5.00
N THR A 46 8.29 -4.15 -3.97
CA THR A 46 9.68 -4.61 -4.11
C THR A 46 9.79 -5.86 -4.99
N TYR A 47 8.87 -6.82 -4.83
CA TYR A 47 8.82 -8.00 -5.70
C TYR A 47 8.50 -7.64 -7.16
N VAL A 48 7.58 -6.70 -7.39
CA VAL A 48 7.25 -6.21 -8.75
C VAL A 48 8.50 -5.61 -9.41
N THR A 49 9.23 -4.76 -8.68
CA THR A 49 10.48 -4.17 -9.17
C THR A 49 11.55 -5.23 -9.46
N ARG A 50 11.67 -6.27 -8.61
CA ARG A 50 12.59 -7.39 -8.86
C ARG A 50 12.21 -8.24 -10.06
N ALA A 51 10.93 -8.28 -10.42
CA ALA A 51 10.45 -8.92 -11.64
C ALA A 51 10.67 -8.04 -12.91
N GLY A 52 11.31 -6.88 -12.78
CA GLY A 52 11.63 -5.98 -13.89
C GLY A 52 10.51 -5.04 -14.29
N ALA A 53 9.46 -4.93 -13.47
CA ALA A 53 8.30 -4.07 -13.74
C ALA A 53 8.22 -2.87 -12.80
N GLU A 54 7.47 -1.85 -13.21
CA GLU A 54 7.18 -0.71 -12.37
C GLU A 54 6.07 -1.04 -11.36
N ASN A 55 6.29 -0.70 -10.09
CA ASN A 55 5.30 -0.92 -9.04
C ASN A 55 4.26 0.23 -8.97
N ALA A 56 3.09 -0.07 -8.41
CA ALA A 56 1.97 0.86 -8.33
C ALA A 56 2.28 2.17 -7.60
N PHE A 57 3.19 2.15 -6.62
CA PHE A 57 3.65 3.39 -5.96
C PHE A 57 4.39 4.27 -6.95
N LYS A 58 5.33 3.71 -7.71
CA LYS A 58 6.13 4.49 -8.66
C LYS A 58 5.29 5.01 -9.81
N SER A 59 4.38 4.20 -10.36
CA SER A 59 3.47 4.63 -11.42
C SER A 59 2.57 5.79 -10.96
N LEU A 60 2.00 5.71 -9.75
CA LEU A 60 1.17 6.79 -9.20
C LEU A 60 1.99 8.05 -8.92
N GLN A 61 3.22 7.90 -8.41
CA GLN A 61 4.14 9.02 -8.19
C GLN A 61 4.45 9.75 -9.51
N MET A 62 4.74 9.01 -10.58
CA MET A 62 5.02 9.59 -11.89
C MET A 62 3.81 10.29 -12.48
N ALA A 63 2.63 9.67 -12.38
CA ALA A 63 1.38 10.29 -12.82
C ALA A 63 1.12 11.61 -12.07
N ALA A 64 1.26 11.62 -10.74
CA ALA A 64 1.05 12.83 -9.94
C ALA A 64 2.04 13.95 -10.27
N VAL A 65 3.32 13.63 -10.51
CA VAL A 65 4.30 14.63 -10.99
C VAL A 65 3.89 15.19 -12.35
N CYS A 66 3.48 14.32 -13.28
CA CYS A 66 3.04 14.74 -14.61
C CYS A 66 1.80 15.66 -14.54
N PHE A 67 0.81 15.33 -13.72
CA PHE A 67 -0.38 16.17 -13.54
C PHE A 67 -0.08 17.50 -12.83
N SER A 68 0.84 17.51 -11.85
CA SER A 68 1.24 18.77 -11.18
C SER A 68 1.88 19.77 -12.14
N ALA A 69 2.49 19.31 -13.24
CA ALA A 69 3.06 20.18 -14.26
C ALA A 69 2.00 20.94 -15.07
N LEU A 70 0.73 20.54 -14.97
CA LEU A 70 -0.40 21.19 -15.63
C LEU A 70 -1.06 22.26 -14.74
N ASP A 71 -0.62 22.39 -13.49
CA ASP A 71 -1.14 23.37 -12.53
C ASP A 71 -0.34 24.67 -12.59
N ASP A 72 -0.98 25.80 -12.27
CA ASP A 72 -0.39 27.14 -12.34
C ASP A 72 0.77 27.33 -11.35
N GLY A 73 0.85 26.46 -10.33
CA GLY A 73 1.95 26.40 -9.35
C GLY A 73 3.24 25.74 -9.86
N GLY A 74 3.22 25.14 -11.05
CA GLY A 74 4.35 24.43 -11.64
C GLY A 74 4.57 23.01 -11.08
N PRO A 75 5.48 22.23 -11.70
CA PRO A 75 5.65 20.82 -11.38
C PRO A 75 6.16 20.60 -9.96
N CYS A 76 5.43 19.80 -9.17
CA CYS A 76 5.91 19.32 -7.88
C CYS A 76 7.14 18.42 -8.06
N LYS A 77 8.07 18.49 -7.11
CA LYS A 77 9.23 17.59 -7.11
C LYS A 77 8.76 16.19 -6.76
N SER A 78 9.37 15.19 -7.41
CA SER A 78 9.09 13.77 -7.14
C SER A 78 9.25 13.41 -5.65
N GLY A 79 10.16 14.06 -4.93
CA GLY A 79 10.36 13.90 -3.49
C GLY A 79 9.19 14.41 -2.64
N GLU A 80 8.55 15.52 -3.02
CA GLU A 80 7.39 16.10 -2.33
C GLU A 80 6.17 15.20 -2.49
N ILE A 81 5.91 14.75 -3.72
CA ILE A 81 4.87 13.76 -4.01
C ILE A 81 5.11 12.46 -3.24
N LYS A 82 6.37 12.00 -3.18
CA LYS A 82 6.74 10.81 -2.39
C LYS A 82 6.37 11.00 -0.92
N ALA A 83 6.77 12.13 -0.33
CA ALA A 83 6.53 12.45 1.07
C ALA A 83 5.03 12.43 1.38
N LEU A 84 4.23 13.07 0.51
CA LEU A 84 2.77 13.05 0.62
C LEU A 84 2.20 11.62 0.56
N MET A 85 2.62 10.82 -0.43
CA MET A 85 2.10 9.45 -0.62
C MET A 85 2.44 8.49 0.53
N VAL A 86 3.50 8.76 1.30
CA VAL A 86 3.92 7.93 2.44
C VAL A 86 3.54 8.52 3.79
N HIS A 87 2.96 9.73 3.82
CA HIS A 87 2.67 10.47 5.04
C HIS A 87 1.80 9.67 6.01
N ALA A 88 0.60 9.25 5.58
CA ALA A 88 -0.35 8.56 6.45
C ALA A 88 0.23 7.27 7.05
N ARG A 89 0.92 6.44 6.25
CA ARG A 89 1.53 5.20 6.77
C ARG A 89 2.69 5.44 7.74
N ASN A 90 3.36 6.59 7.65
CA ASN A 90 4.45 6.94 8.54
C ASN A 90 3.92 7.50 9.85
N ARG A 91 2.92 8.39 9.80
CA ARG A 91 2.30 9.00 10.99
C ARG A 91 1.63 7.99 11.93
N ILE A 92 1.11 6.87 11.42
CA ILE A 92 0.51 5.85 12.31
C ILE A 92 1.51 4.92 13.02
N LYS A 93 2.81 4.98 12.69
CA LYS A 93 3.82 4.04 13.21
C LYS A 93 5.03 4.72 13.84
N HIS A 94 5.22 6.00 13.54
CA HIS A 94 6.25 6.84 14.12
C HIS A 94 5.52 7.86 15.00
N LEU A 95 6.11 8.12 16.15
CA LEU A 95 5.79 9.23 17.02
C LEU A 95 7.05 10.08 17.04
N ASP A 96 6.98 11.27 16.45
CA ASP A 96 8.09 12.23 16.48
C ASP A 96 8.23 12.85 17.89
N GLU A 97 9.40 13.45 18.19
CA GLU A 97 9.75 13.89 19.56
C GLU A 97 8.91 15.08 20.06
N GLU A 98 8.35 15.90 19.16
CA GLU A 98 7.57 17.10 19.48
C GLU A 98 6.32 17.18 18.57
N ASP A 99 5.17 17.55 19.16
CA ASP A 99 3.90 17.88 18.48
C ASP A 99 3.32 16.81 17.52
N ASP A 100 3.46 15.52 17.84
CA ASP A 100 2.96 14.37 17.05
C ASP A 100 1.95 13.47 17.81
N ASP A 101 1.23 14.03 18.78
CA ASP A 101 0.24 13.27 19.57
C ASP A 101 -1.09 13.01 18.84
N GLU A 102 -1.28 13.62 17.66
CA GLU A 102 -2.57 13.63 16.95
C GLU A 102 -2.45 13.17 15.49
N ILE A 103 -3.50 12.49 15.02
CA ILE A 103 -3.66 12.10 13.62
C ILE A 103 -4.69 13.00 12.94
N ASN A 104 -4.27 13.64 11.85
CA ASN A 104 -5.14 14.51 11.04
C ASN A 104 -5.21 14.06 9.57
N PHE A 105 -5.95 12.98 9.31
CA PHE A 105 -6.37 12.52 7.98
C PHE A 105 -7.53 11.53 8.11
N ASP A 106 -8.24 11.26 7.01
CA ASP A 106 -9.27 10.23 6.97
C ASP A 106 -8.61 8.83 6.89
N PRO A 107 -8.68 8.01 7.96
CA PRO A 107 -8.02 6.71 7.96
C PRO A 107 -8.65 5.72 6.98
N ARG A 108 -9.94 5.87 6.66
CA ARG A 108 -10.65 5.00 5.72
C ARG A 108 -10.14 5.24 4.30
N GLU A 109 -10.08 6.50 3.87
CA GLU A 109 -9.59 6.83 2.53
C GLU A 109 -8.09 6.53 2.38
N GLU A 110 -7.28 6.80 3.40
CA GLU A 110 -5.85 6.43 3.37
C GLU A 110 -5.64 4.91 3.32
N ALA A 111 -6.41 4.14 4.10
CA ALA A 111 -6.37 2.68 4.05
C ALA A 111 -6.75 2.18 2.66
N LYS A 112 -7.84 2.72 2.09
CA LYS A 112 -8.29 2.40 0.73
C LYS A 112 -7.20 2.70 -0.30
N ASN A 113 -6.53 3.85 -0.22
CA ASN A 113 -5.46 4.22 -1.14
C ASN A 113 -4.26 3.27 -1.08
N LEU A 114 -3.86 2.83 0.12
CA LEU A 114 -2.80 1.83 0.26
C LEU A 114 -3.22 0.45 -0.21
N LEU A 115 -4.44 0.00 0.12
CA LEU A 115 -5.01 -1.24 -0.37
C LEU A 115 -5.06 -1.26 -1.89
N ARG A 116 -5.47 -0.16 -2.54
CA ARG A 116 -5.47 -0.03 -4.01
C ARG A 116 -4.11 -0.36 -4.62
N ARG A 117 -3.04 0.21 -4.07
CA ARG A 117 -1.66 -0.04 -4.53
C ARG A 117 -1.19 -1.46 -4.23
N ALA A 118 -1.46 -1.97 -3.03
CA ALA A 118 -1.08 -3.33 -2.64
C ALA A 118 -1.78 -4.39 -3.51
N VAL A 119 -3.08 -4.24 -3.77
CA VAL A 119 -3.85 -5.12 -4.66
C VAL A 119 -3.33 -5.06 -6.11
N SER A 120 -3.03 -3.86 -6.63
CA SER A 120 -2.44 -3.71 -7.96
C SER A 120 -1.09 -4.42 -8.07
N ASN A 121 -0.21 -4.28 -7.07
CA ASN A 121 1.06 -5.00 -7.04
C ASN A 121 0.85 -6.53 -6.92
N TYR A 122 -0.11 -6.98 -6.09
CA TYR A 122 -0.45 -8.40 -5.95
C TYR A 122 -0.88 -9.02 -7.28
N HIS A 123 -1.81 -8.37 -7.98
CA HIS A 123 -2.31 -8.80 -9.28
C HIS A 123 -1.20 -8.86 -10.32
N HIS A 124 -0.32 -7.85 -10.33
CA HIS A 124 0.85 -7.88 -11.22
C HIS A 124 1.71 -9.11 -10.97
N LEU A 125 1.96 -9.45 -9.71
CA LEU A 125 2.78 -10.60 -9.31
C LEU A 125 2.15 -11.96 -9.61
N MET A 126 0.83 -12.06 -9.79
CA MET A 126 0.17 -13.30 -10.23
C MET A 126 0.67 -13.78 -11.60
N ASN A 127 1.26 -12.90 -12.42
CA ASN A 127 1.88 -13.28 -13.70
C ASN A 127 3.25 -13.96 -13.53
N TYR A 128 3.88 -13.83 -12.35
CA TYR A 128 5.26 -14.29 -12.10
C TYR A 128 5.36 -15.32 -10.98
N TYR A 129 4.38 -15.36 -10.09
CA TYR A 129 4.33 -16.23 -8.92
C TYR A 129 3.01 -16.98 -8.88
N PRO A 130 2.96 -18.20 -8.30
CA PRO A 130 1.74 -19.00 -8.17
C PRO A 130 0.85 -18.45 -7.04
N LEU A 131 0.41 -17.21 -7.19
CA LEU A 131 -0.51 -16.52 -6.30
C LEU A 131 -1.93 -16.70 -6.82
N GLY A 132 -2.87 -17.01 -5.92
CA GLY A 132 -4.29 -17.14 -6.24
C GLY A 132 -5.07 -15.91 -5.81
N GLU A 133 -6.11 -15.55 -6.56
CA GLU A 133 -7.05 -14.51 -6.14
C GLU A 133 -7.87 -15.01 -4.94
N THR A 134 -8.04 -14.14 -3.94
CA THR A 134 -8.79 -14.43 -2.72
C THR A 134 -10.18 -13.77 -2.81
N PRO A 135 -11.20 -14.25 -2.06
CA PRO A 135 -12.52 -13.62 -2.09
C PRO A 135 -12.50 -12.13 -1.73
N LEU A 136 -11.62 -11.73 -0.79
CA LEU A 136 -11.47 -10.34 -0.37
C LEU A 136 -10.81 -9.48 -1.46
N LEU A 137 -9.83 -10.02 -2.19
CA LEU A 137 -9.22 -9.35 -3.33
C LEU A 137 -10.24 -9.11 -4.44
N ARG A 138 -11.00 -10.16 -4.78
CA ARG A 138 -12.06 -10.07 -5.79
C ARG A 138 -13.09 -9.00 -5.44
N ARG A 139 -13.65 -9.06 -4.23
CA ARG A 139 -14.59 -8.06 -3.71
C ARG A 139 -14.02 -6.65 -3.80
N PHE A 140 -12.75 -6.47 -3.45
CA PHE A 140 -12.11 -5.14 -3.49
C PHE A 140 -11.94 -4.60 -4.90
N ASN A 141 -11.81 -5.46 -5.91
CA ASN A 141 -11.79 -5.01 -7.30
C ASN A 141 -13.19 -4.68 -7.81
N GLU A 142 -14.21 -5.45 -7.43
CA GLU A 142 -15.62 -5.18 -7.75
C GLU A 142 -16.10 -3.86 -7.15
N ASP A 143 -15.69 -3.53 -5.91
CA ASP A 143 -16.02 -2.27 -5.24
C ASP A 143 -15.28 -1.05 -5.85
N ARG A 144 -14.34 -1.26 -6.79
CA ARG A 144 -13.51 -0.21 -7.42
C ARG A 144 -13.88 0.07 -8.88
N SER A 145 -14.59 -0.85 -9.54
CA SER A 145 -15.11 -0.73 -10.91
C SER A 145 -16.41 0.06 -10.95
#